data_AF-A0AAU5UE06-F1
#
_entry.id   AF-A0AAU5UE06-F1
#
_cell.length_a   1.000
_cell.length_b   1.000
_cell.length_c   1.000
_cell.angle_alpha   90.00
_cell.angle_beta   90.00
_cell.angle_gamma   90.00
#
_symmetry.space_group_name_H-M   'P 1'
#
loop_
_entity.id
_entity.type
_entity.pdbx_description
1 polymer ?
#
loop_
_entity_poly.entity_id
_entity_poly.type
_entity_poly.pdbx_seq_one_letter_code
_entity_poly.pdbx_strand_id
1 'polypeptide(L)'
;MGRLMNVRWVIAALGVLALAFVCVQLGRWQFHRLDERKARNEVTRTNLAAAPAPIDQILGPPGVVGDQHAWRTAVVTGRYDASKQIVLKYRNIDDRPGFEIVTPLVLADGKAVLIDRGFLPRQSSELMPLKIPAVPTGEVTVTGRLQRSERGGHTTGGVPDGGTARLINGPDFAKVLGLNLYDGYMMVTKQEPANDPAFLGFPGPEIDDGPHFFYGLQWWFFALLAVGGLVYFSRQEVRGAKKPADKQPEVAERPEARAGAKD
;
A
#
# COMPACT_ATOMS: atom_id res chain seq x y z
N MET A 1 48.47 14.49 -22.40
CA MET A 1 47.04 14.17 -22.65
C MET A 1 46.61 12.77 -22.17
N GLY A 2 47.37 11.69 -22.40
CA GLY A 2 46.89 10.29 -22.16
C GLY A 2 46.58 9.85 -20.72
N ARG A 3 47.20 10.43 -19.69
CA ARG A 3 46.99 10.01 -18.28
C ARG A 3 45.65 10.47 -17.70
N LEU A 4 45.19 11.65 -18.08
CA LEU A 4 43.91 12.23 -17.63
C LEU A 4 42.71 11.50 -18.25
N MET A 5 42.85 11.01 -19.48
CA MET A 5 41.81 10.25 -20.19
C MET A 5 41.53 8.90 -19.52
N ASN A 6 42.58 8.19 -19.09
CA ASN A 6 42.43 6.93 -18.34
C ASN A 6 41.79 7.13 -16.96
N VAL A 7 42.15 8.20 -16.23
CA VAL A 7 41.57 8.49 -14.91
C VAL A 7 40.09 8.85 -15.02
N ARG A 8 39.68 9.65 -16.02
CA ARG A 8 38.28 9.99 -16.26
C ARG A 8 37.42 8.75 -16.51
N TRP A 9 37.89 7.81 -17.34
CA TRP A 9 37.15 6.58 -17.62
C TRP A 9 37.11 5.62 -16.43
N VAL A 10 38.14 5.59 -15.59
CA VAL A 10 38.13 4.83 -14.33
C VAL A 10 37.10 5.41 -13.35
N ILE A 11 37.09 6.74 -13.16
CA ILE A 11 36.11 7.41 -12.29
C ILE A 11 34.68 7.17 -12.81
N ALA A 12 34.47 7.31 -14.13
CA ALA A 12 33.17 7.03 -14.75
C ALA A 12 32.76 5.56 -14.55
N ALA A 13 33.69 4.61 -14.69
CA ALA A 13 33.42 3.20 -14.45
C ALA A 13 33.03 2.93 -13.00
N LEU A 14 33.76 3.49 -12.03
CA LEU A 14 33.41 3.35 -10.60
C LEU A 14 32.04 3.95 -10.30
N GLY A 15 31.72 5.12 -10.84
CA GLY A 15 30.40 5.75 -10.68
C GLY A 15 29.27 4.91 -11.27
N VAL A 16 29.47 4.37 -12.48
CA VAL A 16 28.49 3.48 -13.13
C VAL A 16 28.33 2.17 -12.38
N LEU A 17 29.41 1.58 -11.86
CA LEU A 17 29.34 0.36 -11.05
C LEU A 17 28.59 0.62 -9.74
N ALA A 18 28.84 1.75 -9.07
CA ALA A 18 28.10 2.14 -7.88
C ALA A 18 26.61 2.33 -8.16
N LEU A 19 26.26 3.04 -9.24
CA LEU A 19 24.87 3.22 -9.67
C LEU A 19 24.20 1.89 -10.01
N ALA A 20 24.87 1.04 -10.80
CA ALA A 20 24.36 -0.28 -11.17
C ALA A 20 24.14 -1.16 -9.92
N PHE A 21 25.06 -1.12 -8.96
CA PHE A 21 24.89 -1.80 -7.67
C PHE A 21 23.64 -1.32 -6.93
N VAL A 22 23.45 0.00 -6.79
CA VAL A 22 22.24 0.56 -6.16
C VAL A 22 20.98 0.10 -6.89
N CYS A 23 20.94 0.19 -8.22
CA CYS A 23 19.82 -0.28 -9.02
C CYS A 23 19.52 -1.78 -8.80
N VAL A 24 20.55 -2.63 -8.74
CA VAL A 24 20.36 -4.06 -8.44
C VAL A 24 19.73 -4.27 -7.07
N GLN A 25 20.19 -3.52 -6.05
CA GLN A 25 19.64 -3.61 -4.69
C GLN A 25 18.20 -3.12 -4.62
N LEU A 26 17.85 -2.04 -5.34
CA LEU A 26 16.47 -1.56 -5.45
C LEU A 26 15.58 -2.58 -6.15
N GLY A 27 16.07 -3.25 -7.20
CA GLY A 27 15.35 -4.34 -7.85
C GLY A 27 15.09 -5.52 -6.90
N ARG A 28 16.10 -5.95 -6.14
CA ARG A 28 15.95 -7.00 -5.11
C ARG A 28 14.94 -6.61 -4.03
N TRP A 29 14.96 -5.35 -3.59
CA TRP A 29 13.99 -4.83 -2.62
C TRP A 29 12.56 -4.88 -3.17
N GLN A 30 12.34 -4.55 -4.44
CA GLN A 30 11.02 -4.67 -5.08
C GLN A 30 10.53 -6.13 -5.13
N PHE A 31 11.40 -7.10 -5.43
CA PHE A 31 11.03 -8.51 -5.38
C PHE A 31 10.71 -8.99 -3.95
N HIS A 32 11.45 -8.52 -2.95
CA HIS A 32 11.11 -8.80 -1.56
C HIS A 32 9.71 -8.28 -1.18
N ARG A 33 9.39 -7.04 -1.60
CA ARG A 33 8.04 -6.46 -1.42
C ARG A 33 6.95 -7.25 -2.14
N LEU A 34 7.25 -7.77 -3.33
CA LEU A 34 6.35 -8.66 -4.07
C LEU A 34 6.07 -9.95 -3.28
N ASP A 35 7.10 -10.59 -2.74
CA ASP A 35 6.95 -11.82 -1.96
C ASP A 35 6.14 -11.58 -0.67
N GLU A 36 6.39 -10.46 0.03
CA GLU A 36 5.57 -10.04 1.17
C GLU A 36 4.10 -9.84 0.78
N ARG A 37 3.82 -9.21 -0.37
CA ARG A 37 2.45 -8.98 -0.87
C ARG A 37 1.78 -10.32 -1.19
N LYS A 38 2.47 -11.23 -1.89
CA LYS A 38 1.97 -12.57 -2.21
C LYS A 38 1.65 -13.38 -0.96
N ALA A 39 2.51 -13.35 0.05
CA ALA A 39 2.26 -14.04 1.31
C ALA A 39 0.98 -13.53 2.01
N ARG A 40 0.76 -12.21 2.06
CA ARG A 40 -0.48 -11.62 2.62
C ARG A 40 -1.72 -11.95 1.78
N ASN A 41 -1.57 -11.94 0.46
CA ASN A 41 -2.63 -12.31 -0.48
C ASN A 41 -3.05 -13.77 -0.29
N GLU A 42 -2.09 -14.66 -0.04
CA GLU A 42 -2.36 -16.08 0.21
C GLU A 42 -3.11 -16.33 1.52
N VAL A 43 -2.73 -15.63 2.60
CA VAL A 43 -3.49 -15.64 3.87
C VAL A 43 -4.93 -15.20 3.63
N THR A 44 -5.12 -14.08 2.92
CA THR A 44 -6.45 -13.56 2.58
C THR A 44 -7.25 -14.57 1.77
N ARG A 45 -6.66 -15.16 0.73
CA ARG A 45 -7.30 -16.17 -0.13
C ARG A 45 -7.73 -17.41 0.66
N THR A 46 -6.84 -17.92 1.50
CA THR A 46 -7.13 -19.06 2.39
C THR A 46 -8.29 -18.75 3.33
N ASN A 47 -8.27 -17.58 3.96
CA ASN A 47 -9.31 -17.15 4.91
C ASN A 47 -10.66 -16.86 4.24
N LEU A 48 -10.65 -16.37 3.00
CA LEU A 48 -11.85 -16.16 2.21
C LEU A 48 -12.53 -17.48 1.82
N ALA A 49 -11.73 -18.51 1.48
CA ALA A 49 -12.21 -19.83 1.08
C ALA A 49 -12.65 -20.71 2.26
N ALA A 50 -12.13 -20.45 3.47
CA ALA A 50 -12.48 -21.22 4.67
C ALA A 50 -13.96 -21.04 5.07
N ALA A 51 -14.62 -22.14 5.43
CA ALA A 51 -16.00 -22.13 5.91
C ALA A 51 -16.16 -21.24 7.16
N PRO A 52 -17.26 -20.48 7.34
CA PRO A 52 -17.47 -19.67 8.55
C PRO A 52 -17.36 -20.49 9.83
N ALA A 53 -16.77 -19.91 10.89
CA ALA A 53 -16.63 -20.56 12.19
C ALA A 53 -16.89 -19.57 13.35
N PRO A 54 -17.23 -20.05 14.56
CA PRO A 54 -17.34 -19.20 15.75
C PRO A 54 -16.05 -18.41 16.02
N ILE A 55 -16.17 -17.15 16.45
CA ILE A 55 -15.01 -16.25 16.63
C ILE A 55 -13.97 -16.78 17.63
N ASP A 56 -14.45 -17.44 18.67
CA ASP A 56 -13.71 -18.04 19.77
C ASP A 56 -12.90 -19.27 19.32
N GLN A 57 -13.41 -20.03 18.34
CA GLN A 57 -12.64 -21.10 17.69
C GLN A 57 -11.53 -20.55 16.77
N ILE A 58 -11.70 -19.34 16.24
CA ILE A 58 -10.72 -18.70 15.35
C ILE A 58 -9.61 -18.02 16.15
N LEU A 59 -9.96 -17.23 17.16
CA LEU A 59 -8.99 -16.34 17.84
C LEU A 59 -8.38 -16.95 19.10
N GLY A 60 -9.07 -17.87 19.78
CA GLY A 60 -8.68 -18.38 21.10
C GLY A 60 -8.41 -17.26 22.12
N PRO A 61 -7.86 -17.58 23.31
CA PRO A 61 -7.24 -16.58 24.18
C PRO A 61 -5.92 -16.09 23.55
N PRO A 62 -5.62 -14.77 23.53
CA PRO A 62 -6.30 -13.67 24.22
C PRO A 62 -7.46 -12.99 23.44
N GLY A 63 -7.81 -13.49 22.25
CA GLY A 63 -8.89 -12.93 21.43
C GLY A 63 -8.45 -11.72 20.60
N VAL A 64 -7.27 -11.82 20.00
CA VAL A 64 -6.64 -10.76 19.18
C VAL A 64 -6.68 -11.13 17.71
N VAL A 65 -7.21 -10.24 16.87
CA VAL A 65 -7.22 -10.38 15.41
C VAL A 65 -5.87 -9.98 14.83
N GLY A 66 -4.95 -10.94 14.73
CA GLY A 66 -3.67 -10.81 14.01
C GLY A 66 -3.75 -10.93 12.49
N ASP A 67 -2.60 -10.73 11.83
CA ASP A 67 -2.42 -10.77 10.38
C ASP A 67 -2.91 -12.08 9.73
N GLN A 68 -2.72 -13.20 10.41
CA GLN A 68 -3.16 -14.52 9.97
C GLN A 68 -4.69 -14.69 9.93
N HIS A 69 -5.45 -13.82 10.60
CA HIS A 69 -6.91 -13.87 10.63
C HIS A 69 -7.57 -12.89 9.65
N ALA A 70 -6.79 -12.12 8.90
CA ALA A 70 -7.31 -11.10 7.99
C ALA A 70 -8.34 -11.70 7.03
N TRP A 71 -9.53 -11.09 6.97
CA TRP A 71 -10.64 -11.52 6.11
C TRP A 71 -11.24 -12.90 6.41
N ARG A 72 -10.89 -13.52 7.54
CA ARG A 72 -11.52 -14.76 7.99
C ARG A 72 -12.98 -14.52 8.32
N THR A 73 -13.88 -15.36 7.80
CA THR A 73 -15.30 -15.30 8.18
C THR A 73 -15.51 -15.85 9.57
N ALA A 74 -15.97 -15.01 10.49
CA ALA A 74 -16.42 -15.40 11.81
C ALA A 74 -17.95 -15.31 11.93
N VAL A 75 -18.50 -16.10 12.84
CA VAL A 75 -19.91 -16.05 13.25
C VAL A 75 -19.96 -15.75 14.74
N VAL A 76 -20.81 -14.82 15.14
CA VAL A 76 -21.01 -14.42 16.54
C VAL A 76 -22.50 -14.20 16.81
N THR A 77 -22.93 -14.53 18.03
CA THR A 77 -24.31 -14.32 18.47
C THR A 77 -24.32 -13.54 19.77
N GLY A 78 -25.16 -12.52 19.84
CA GLY A 78 -25.24 -11.65 21.01
C GLY A 78 -26.32 -10.57 20.87
N ARG A 79 -26.25 -9.54 21.70
CA ARG A 79 -27.18 -8.40 21.66
C ARG A 79 -26.41 -7.11 21.43
N TYR A 80 -26.88 -6.27 20.52
CA TYR A 80 -26.25 -4.98 20.29
C TYR A 80 -26.44 -4.05 21.48
N ASP A 81 -25.38 -3.37 21.89
CA ASP A 81 -25.46 -2.24 22.81
C ASP A 81 -25.60 -0.93 22.01
N ALA A 82 -26.85 -0.55 21.71
CA ALA A 82 -27.18 0.65 20.95
C ALA A 82 -26.67 1.95 21.61
N SER A 83 -26.51 1.96 22.94
CA SER A 83 -26.07 3.14 23.69
C SER A 83 -24.58 3.44 23.48
N LYS A 84 -23.81 2.44 23.00
CA LYS A 84 -22.37 2.50 22.76
C LYS A 84 -22.01 2.50 21.28
N GLN A 85 -22.96 2.83 20.41
CA GLN A 85 -22.73 2.95 18.98
C GLN A 85 -21.79 4.13 18.68
N ILE A 86 -20.81 3.91 17.79
CA ILE A 86 -19.82 4.88 17.37
C ILE A 86 -19.93 5.16 15.86
N VAL A 87 -19.91 6.44 15.50
CA VAL A 87 -19.84 6.89 14.10
C VAL A 87 -18.39 7.12 13.71
N LEU A 88 -17.92 6.39 12.70
CA LEU A 88 -16.58 6.57 12.13
C LEU A 88 -16.64 7.64 11.06
N LYS A 89 -15.86 8.71 11.23
CA LYS A 89 -15.78 9.84 10.30
C LYS A 89 -14.62 9.66 9.32
N TYR A 90 -14.69 10.41 8.22
CA TYR A 90 -13.65 10.43 7.17
C TYR A 90 -13.46 9.07 6.49
N ARG A 91 -14.54 8.28 6.41
CA ARG A 91 -14.54 7.02 5.68
C ARG A 91 -14.79 7.29 4.20
N ASN A 92 -14.15 6.49 3.37
CA ASN A 92 -14.29 6.54 1.93
C ASN A 92 -14.32 5.10 1.42
N ILE A 93 -15.38 4.73 0.72
CA ILE A 93 -15.55 3.44 0.05
C ILE A 93 -15.85 3.69 -1.42
N ASP A 94 -15.02 3.17 -2.32
CA ASP A 94 -15.14 3.34 -3.78
C ASP A 94 -15.34 4.80 -4.19
N ASP A 95 -14.45 5.68 -3.72
CA ASP A 95 -14.48 7.14 -3.94
C ASP A 95 -15.73 7.88 -3.43
N ARG A 96 -16.56 7.22 -2.61
CA ARG A 96 -17.71 7.83 -1.96
C ARG A 96 -17.37 8.14 -0.51
N PRO A 97 -17.35 9.42 -0.11
CA PRO A 97 -17.17 9.79 1.29
C PRO A 97 -18.42 9.47 2.11
N GLY A 98 -18.24 9.09 3.36
CA GLY A 98 -19.35 8.75 4.24
C GLY A 98 -18.91 8.36 5.64
N PHE A 99 -19.73 7.51 6.25
CA PHE A 99 -19.61 7.11 7.64
C PHE A 99 -19.75 5.59 7.75
N GLU A 100 -18.94 4.97 8.60
CA GLU A 100 -19.16 3.60 9.05
C GLU A 100 -19.80 3.64 10.43
N ILE A 101 -20.71 2.69 10.70
CA ILE A 101 -21.42 2.62 11.98
C ILE A 101 -20.99 1.36 12.72
N VAL A 102 -20.21 1.57 13.78
CA VAL A 102 -19.70 0.49 14.62
C VAL A 102 -20.55 0.39 15.87
N THR A 103 -21.08 -0.80 16.14
CA THR A 103 -21.85 -1.06 17.36
C THR A 103 -21.30 -2.29 18.07
N PRO A 104 -21.02 -2.22 19.39
CA PRO A 104 -20.64 -3.40 20.15
C PRO A 104 -21.77 -4.43 20.18
N LEU A 105 -21.45 -5.70 19.91
CA LEU A 105 -22.32 -6.83 20.14
C LEU A 105 -21.84 -7.56 21.40
N VAL A 106 -22.65 -7.52 22.46
CA VAL A 106 -22.37 -8.18 23.73
C VAL A 106 -22.81 -9.63 23.65
N LEU A 107 -21.87 -10.54 23.91
CA LEU A 107 -22.05 -11.99 23.86
C LEU A 107 -22.58 -12.52 25.20
N ALA A 108 -23.01 -13.78 25.21
CA ALA A 108 -23.59 -14.41 26.40
C ALA A 108 -22.63 -14.50 27.60
N ASP A 109 -21.31 -14.52 27.35
CA ASP A 109 -20.26 -14.55 28.37
C ASP A 109 -19.87 -13.15 28.90
N GLY A 110 -20.52 -12.10 28.41
CA GLY A 110 -20.25 -10.70 28.76
C GLY A 110 -19.07 -10.08 28.01
N LYS A 111 -18.34 -10.84 27.18
CA LYS A 111 -17.39 -10.27 26.22
C LYS A 111 -18.16 -9.60 25.08
N ALA A 112 -17.53 -8.67 24.38
CA ALA A 112 -18.14 -7.98 23.25
C ALA A 112 -17.22 -7.93 22.03
N VAL A 113 -17.83 -7.88 20.85
CA VAL A 113 -17.14 -7.73 19.56
C VAL A 113 -17.60 -6.41 18.94
N LEU A 114 -16.66 -5.62 18.41
CA LEU A 114 -17.02 -4.46 17.60
C LEU A 114 -17.54 -4.94 16.24
N ILE A 115 -18.79 -4.60 15.92
CA ILE A 115 -19.40 -4.94 14.64
C ILE A 115 -19.51 -3.67 13.82
N ASP A 116 -18.80 -3.63 12.69
CA ASP A 116 -19.02 -2.61 11.68
C ASP A 116 -20.23 -3.00 10.83
N ARG A 117 -21.35 -2.31 11.08
CA ARG A 117 -22.66 -2.60 10.52
C ARG A 117 -22.78 -2.18 9.05
N GLY A 118 -21.80 -1.46 8.51
CA GLY A 118 -21.82 -1.02 7.12
C GLY A 118 -21.66 0.48 6.96
N PHE A 119 -21.74 0.91 5.71
CA PHE A 119 -21.40 2.25 5.29
C PHE A 119 -22.64 3.06 4.90
N LEU A 120 -22.70 4.31 5.37
CA LEU A 120 -23.69 5.31 5.00
C LEU A 120 -23.02 6.42 4.18
N PRO A 121 -23.35 6.58 2.88
CA PRO A 121 -22.83 7.67 2.07
C PRO A 121 -23.22 9.03 2.63
N ARG A 122 -22.27 9.98 2.58
CA ARG A 122 -22.58 11.39 2.87
C ARG A 122 -23.30 12.00 1.67
N GLN A 123 -24.39 12.72 1.93
CA GLN A 123 -25.23 13.30 0.86
C GLN A 123 -24.73 14.67 0.41
N SER A 124 -24.13 15.45 1.31
CA SER A 124 -23.60 16.79 1.04
C SER A 124 -22.39 17.10 1.96
N SER A 125 -22.44 18.19 2.71
CA SER A 125 -21.39 18.66 3.62
C SER A 125 -21.59 18.22 5.07
N GLU A 126 -22.50 17.26 5.34
CA GLU A 126 -22.79 16.84 6.70
C GLU A 126 -21.56 16.22 7.38
N LEU A 127 -21.36 16.56 8.64
CA LEU A 127 -20.29 16.01 9.48
C LEU A 127 -20.72 14.76 10.25
N MET A 128 -22.01 14.40 10.17
CA MET A 128 -22.67 13.26 10.80
C MET A 128 -23.75 12.71 9.86
N PRO A 129 -24.10 11.42 9.94
CA PRO A 129 -25.25 10.87 9.21
C PRO A 129 -26.55 11.52 9.70
N LEU A 130 -27.44 11.89 8.77
CA LEU A 130 -28.75 12.47 9.08
C LEU A 130 -29.65 11.52 9.89
N LYS A 131 -29.54 10.23 9.58
CA LYS A 131 -30.26 9.15 10.27
C LYS A 131 -29.35 7.93 10.33
N ILE A 132 -29.22 7.36 11.52
CA ILE A 132 -28.57 6.06 11.70
C ILE A 132 -29.69 5.03 11.91
N PRO A 133 -29.75 3.97 11.07
CA PRO A 133 -30.70 2.89 11.30
C PRO A 133 -30.54 2.25 12.68
N ALA A 134 -31.68 1.97 13.34
CA ALA A 134 -31.69 1.32 14.64
C ALA A 134 -31.04 -0.07 14.58
N VAL A 135 -30.54 -0.54 15.72
CA VAL A 135 -30.12 -1.95 15.85
C VAL A 135 -31.37 -2.85 15.90
N PRO A 136 -31.30 -4.09 15.40
CA PRO A 136 -32.36 -5.06 15.66
C PRO A 136 -32.57 -5.27 17.16
N THR A 137 -33.82 -5.51 17.56
CA THR A 137 -34.15 -5.84 18.94
C THR A 137 -33.86 -7.32 19.21
N GLY A 138 -33.43 -7.63 20.44
CA GLY A 138 -33.19 -9.01 20.86
C GLY A 138 -31.80 -9.52 20.50
N GLU A 139 -31.71 -10.84 20.33
CA GLU A 139 -30.48 -11.53 19.96
C GLU A 139 -30.27 -11.48 18.44
N VAL A 140 -29.03 -11.30 18.03
CA VAL A 140 -28.61 -11.20 16.63
C VAL A 140 -27.45 -12.16 16.41
N THR A 141 -27.54 -12.94 15.34
CA THR A 141 -26.41 -13.72 14.83
C THR A 141 -25.79 -12.99 13.64
N VAL A 142 -24.52 -12.62 13.75
CA VAL A 142 -23.77 -11.88 12.75
C VAL A 142 -22.72 -12.79 12.13
N THR A 143 -22.68 -12.85 10.81
CA THR A 143 -21.59 -13.41 10.02
C THR A 143 -20.81 -12.28 9.36
N GLY A 144 -19.51 -12.22 9.58
CA GLY A 144 -18.71 -11.13 9.04
C GLY A 144 -17.23 -11.45 8.92
N ARG A 145 -16.49 -10.51 8.34
CA ARG A 145 -15.06 -10.64 8.06
C ARG A 145 -14.26 -9.99 9.17
N LEU A 146 -13.35 -10.75 9.78
CA LEU A 146 -12.47 -10.24 10.81
C LEU A 146 -11.47 -9.25 10.24
N GLN A 147 -11.30 -8.15 10.97
CA GLN A 147 -10.32 -7.10 10.70
C GLN A 147 -9.54 -6.79 11.97
N ARG A 148 -8.24 -6.55 11.80
CA ARG A 148 -7.37 -6.11 12.89
C ARG A 148 -7.81 -4.72 13.35
N SER A 149 -7.52 -4.37 14.60
CA SER A 149 -7.63 -2.98 15.06
C SER A 149 -6.82 -2.05 14.16
N GLU A 150 -7.48 -1.01 13.67
CA GLU A 150 -6.87 0.02 12.83
C GLU A 150 -5.84 0.81 13.65
N ARG A 151 -4.75 1.23 13.00
CA ARG A 151 -3.63 1.96 13.62
C ARG A 151 -3.35 3.23 12.84
N GLY A 152 -3.38 4.37 13.54
CA GLY A 152 -3.17 5.71 12.96
C GLY A 152 -1.76 6.27 13.16
N GLY A 153 -0.76 5.41 13.37
CA GLY A 153 0.57 5.84 13.81
C GLY A 153 0.51 6.52 15.18
N HIS A 154 0.91 7.79 15.26
CA HIS A 154 0.94 8.59 16.50
C HIS A 154 -0.35 9.39 16.77
N THR A 155 -1.42 9.13 16.02
CA THR A 155 -2.69 9.87 16.17
C THR A 155 -3.62 9.22 17.19
N THR A 156 -4.44 10.01 17.87
CA THR A 156 -5.51 9.55 18.79
C THR A 156 -6.79 9.15 18.07
N GLY A 157 -6.74 8.89 16.75
CA GLY A 157 -7.93 8.65 15.93
C GLY A 157 -8.74 7.40 16.31
N GLY A 158 -8.15 6.48 17.07
CA GLY A 158 -8.79 5.27 17.57
C GLY A 158 -9.54 5.42 18.89
N VAL A 159 -9.39 6.54 19.60
CA VAL A 159 -10.10 6.79 20.86
C VAL A 159 -11.44 7.46 20.55
N PRO A 160 -12.59 6.83 20.86
CA PRO A 160 -13.88 7.48 20.66
C PRO A 160 -14.06 8.73 21.52
N ASP A 161 -14.63 9.76 20.92
CA ASP A 161 -15.02 11.02 21.58
C ASP A 161 -16.38 11.48 21.07
N GLY A 162 -17.29 11.79 22.01
CA GLY A 162 -18.66 12.22 21.70
C GLY A 162 -19.46 11.25 20.82
N GLY A 163 -19.23 9.93 20.94
CA GLY A 163 -19.87 8.92 20.09
C GLY A 163 -19.28 8.81 18.69
N THR A 164 -18.07 9.35 18.46
CA THR A 164 -17.43 9.36 17.15
C THR A 164 -15.97 8.96 17.21
N ALA A 165 -15.43 8.39 16.14
CA ALA A 165 -14.02 8.03 16.02
C ALA A 165 -13.55 8.20 14.57
N ARG A 166 -12.24 8.03 14.32
CA ARG A 166 -11.68 8.01 12.94
C ARG A 166 -11.13 6.65 12.57
N LEU A 167 -10.77 5.85 13.57
CA LEU A 167 -10.21 4.52 13.44
C LEU A 167 -10.99 3.55 14.31
N ILE A 168 -11.16 2.32 13.85
CA ILE A 168 -11.76 1.24 14.65
C ILE A 168 -10.65 0.52 15.40
N ASN A 169 -10.52 0.78 16.70
CA ASN A 169 -9.46 0.20 17.52
C ASN A 169 -10.05 -0.46 18.78
N GLY A 170 -10.00 -1.79 18.85
CA GLY A 170 -10.58 -2.57 19.95
C GLY A 170 -10.08 -2.13 21.34
N PRO A 171 -8.75 -2.08 21.57
CA PRO A 171 -8.20 -1.65 22.86
C PRO A 171 -8.57 -0.23 23.29
N ASP A 172 -8.64 0.72 22.36
CA ASP A 172 -9.02 2.10 22.69
C ASP A 172 -10.53 2.24 22.92
N PHE A 173 -11.35 1.55 22.13
CA PHE A 173 -12.80 1.47 22.36
C PHE A 173 -13.10 0.78 23.69
N ALA A 174 -12.37 -0.27 24.07
CA ALA A 174 -12.59 -1.01 25.31
C ALA A 174 -12.51 -0.10 26.54
N LYS A 175 -11.50 0.80 26.55
CA LYS A 175 -11.28 1.76 27.64
C LYS A 175 -12.41 2.78 27.75
N VAL A 176 -12.83 3.35 26.62
CA VAL A 176 -13.86 4.41 26.61
C VAL A 176 -15.25 3.83 26.85
N LEU A 177 -15.54 2.66 26.28
CA LEU A 177 -16.84 2.01 26.37
C LEU A 177 -17.01 1.22 27.67
N GLY A 178 -15.94 0.90 28.40
CA GLY A 178 -15.99 0.08 29.60
C GLY A 178 -16.44 -1.36 29.30
N LEU A 179 -15.99 -1.92 28.18
CA LEU A 179 -16.35 -3.26 27.71
C LEU A 179 -15.12 -4.16 27.64
N ASN A 180 -15.31 -5.46 27.90
CA ASN A 180 -14.32 -6.48 27.59
C ASN A 180 -14.40 -6.83 26.09
N LEU A 181 -13.55 -6.23 25.26
CA LEU A 181 -13.59 -6.40 23.80
C LEU A 181 -12.55 -7.41 23.30
N TYR A 182 -12.89 -8.08 22.20
CA TYR A 182 -11.87 -8.63 21.31
C TYR A 182 -11.00 -7.50 20.73
N ASP A 183 -9.70 -7.74 20.54
CA ASP A 183 -8.82 -6.77 19.87
C ASP A 183 -8.94 -6.94 18.35
N GLY A 184 -9.86 -6.16 17.78
CA GLY A 184 -10.22 -6.15 16.37
C GLY A 184 -11.69 -5.84 16.21
N TYR A 185 -12.20 -6.00 14.99
CA TYR A 185 -13.60 -5.80 14.67
C TYR A 185 -14.05 -6.75 13.57
N MET A 186 -15.36 -6.82 13.35
CA MET A 186 -15.96 -7.64 12.31
C MET A 186 -16.81 -6.78 11.38
N MET A 187 -16.50 -6.82 10.08
CA MET A 187 -17.32 -6.19 9.05
C MET A 187 -18.48 -7.12 8.68
N VAL A 188 -19.72 -6.65 8.83
CA VAL A 188 -20.91 -7.47 8.55
C VAL A 188 -20.95 -7.89 7.08
N THR A 189 -21.18 -9.17 6.84
CA THR A 189 -21.53 -9.70 5.51
C THR A 189 -22.96 -10.22 5.45
N LYS A 190 -23.45 -10.77 6.56
CA LYS A 190 -24.82 -11.25 6.73
C LYS A 190 -25.17 -11.19 8.21
N GLN A 191 -26.42 -10.93 8.55
CA GLN A 191 -26.89 -11.07 9.93
C GLN A 191 -28.37 -11.51 9.96
N GLU A 192 -28.80 -12.08 11.08
CA GLU A 192 -30.19 -12.38 11.40
C GLU A 192 -30.52 -11.89 12.83
N PRO A 193 -31.55 -11.05 13.06
CA PRO A 193 -32.43 -10.42 12.07
C PRO A 193 -31.70 -9.50 11.09
N ALA A 194 -32.15 -9.45 9.84
CA ALA A 194 -31.49 -8.71 8.76
C ALA A 194 -31.11 -7.27 9.15
N ASN A 195 -29.95 -6.81 8.65
CA ASN A 195 -29.51 -5.43 8.86
C ASN A 195 -30.30 -4.47 7.98
N ASP A 196 -30.32 -3.19 8.35
CA ASP A 196 -31.06 -2.18 7.59
C ASP A 196 -30.47 -2.03 6.17
N PRO A 197 -31.30 -2.04 5.11
CA PRO A 197 -30.85 -1.96 3.72
C PRO A 197 -30.21 -0.61 3.36
N ALA A 198 -30.32 0.42 4.20
CA ALA A 198 -29.62 1.68 4.01
C ALA A 198 -28.08 1.53 4.13
N PHE A 199 -27.61 0.50 4.84
CA PHE A 199 -26.18 0.21 4.93
C PHE A 199 -25.67 -0.42 3.63
N LEU A 200 -24.69 0.23 3.02
CA LEU A 200 -23.91 -0.38 1.96
C LEU A 200 -22.90 -1.36 2.57
N GLY A 201 -22.72 -2.50 1.90
CA GLY A 201 -21.69 -3.46 2.24
C GLY A 201 -20.29 -2.96 1.89
N PHE A 202 -19.28 -3.71 2.31
CA PHE A 202 -17.88 -3.42 2.05
C PHE A 202 -17.40 -4.08 0.76
N PRO A 203 -16.49 -3.43 0.00
CA PRO A 203 -15.79 -4.10 -1.06
C PRO A 203 -14.96 -5.26 -0.50
N GLY A 204 -14.72 -6.28 -1.33
CA GLY A 204 -13.79 -7.34 -0.99
C GLY A 204 -12.34 -6.83 -0.90
N PRO A 205 -11.42 -7.66 -0.39
CA PRO A 205 -10.00 -7.31 -0.40
C PRO A 205 -9.46 -7.19 -1.82
N GLU A 206 -8.53 -6.28 -2.01
CA GLU A 206 -7.64 -6.29 -3.17
C GLU A 206 -6.61 -7.42 -3.01
N ILE A 207 -6.62 -8.38 -3.93
CA ILE A 207 -5.71 -9.55 -3.95
C ILE A 207 -4.79 -9.49 -5.17
N ASP A 208 -4.42 -8.29 -5.60
CA ASP A 208 -3.41 -8.09 -6.62
C ASP A 208 -2.01 -8.01 -6.00
N ASP A 209 -1.00 -8.36 -6.79
CA ASP A 209 0.40 -8.35 -6.39
C ASP A 209 1.07 -6.98 -6.55
N GLY A 210 0.35 -5.99 -7.06
CA GLY A 210 0.86 -4.68 -7.40
C GLY A 210 1.91 -4.69 -8.52
N PRO A 211 2.50 -3.53 -8.82
CA PRO A 211 3.48 -3.35 -9.89
C PRO A 211 4.92 -3.76 -9.50
N HIS A 212 5.13 -4.32 -8.30
CA HIS A 212 6.45 -4.60 -7.74
C HIS A 212 7.35 -5.42 -8.66
N PHE A 213 6.79 -6.42 -9.36
CA PHE A 213 7.52 -7.22 -10.35
C PHE A 213 8.13 -6.35 -11.46
N PHE A 214 7.31 -5.50 -12.09
CA PHE A 214 7.76 -4.66 -13.20
C PHE A 214 8.73 -3.57 -12.73
N TYR A 215 8.53 -3.01 -11.54
CA TYR A 215 9.51 -2.09 -10.96
C TYR A 215 10.84 -2.77 -10.65
N GLY A 216 10.82 -4.03 -10.21
CA GLY A 216 12.03 -4.83 -10.05
C GLY A 216 12.83 -4.96 -11.35
N LEU A 217 12.14 -5.34 -12.44
CA LEU A 217 12.75 -5.43 -13.77
C LEU A 217 13.25 -4.09 -14.28
N GLN A 218 12.50 -3.01 -14.04
CA GLN A 218 12.87 -1.65 -14.45
C GLN A 218 14.20 -1.22 -13.81
N TRP A 219 14.40 -1.49 -12.51
CA TRP A 219 15.67 -1.18 -11.86
C TRP A 219 16.84 -1.96 -12.44
N TRP A 220 16.66 -3.25 -12.73
CA TRP A 220 17.70 -4.04 -13.37
C TRP A 220 17.97 -3.58 -14.81
N PHE A 221 16.94 -3.15 -15.53
CA PHE A 221 17.10 -2.53 -16.84
C PHE A 221 17.93 -1.23 -16.78
N PHE A 222 17.72 -0.36 -15.78
CA PHE A 222 18.56 0.82 -15.59
C PHE A 222 20.02 0.47 -15.28
N ALA A 223 20.27 -0.58 -14.50
CA ALA A 223 21.64 -1.07 -14.28
C ALA A 223 22.30 -1.50 -15.60
N LEU A 224 21.57 -2.25 -16.43
CA LEU A 224 22.04 -2.68 -17.76
C LEU A 224 22.31 -1.48 -18.68
N LEU A 225 21.43 -0.48 -18.72
CA LEU A 225 21.63 0.74 -19.52
C LEU A 225 22.85 1.54 -19.06
N ALA A 226 23.06 1.68 -17.75
CA ALA A 226 24.21 2.41 -17.21
C ALA A 226 25.54 1.74 -17.63
N VAL A 227 25.63 0.42 -17.46
CA VAL A 227 26.81 -0.36 -17.86
C VAL A 227 26.98 -0.37 -19.38
N GLY A 228 25.90 -0.59 -20.12
CA GLY A 228 25.90 -0.58 -21.59
C GLY A 228 26.34 0.76 -22.17
N GLY A 229 25.84 1.87 -21.59
CA GLY A 229 26.25 3.23 -21.96
C GLY A 229 27.74 3.47 -21.74
N LEU A 230 28.27 3.07 -20.57
CA LEU A 230 29.71 3.15 -20.29
C LEU A 230 30.54 2.41 -21.35
N VAL A 231 30.17 1.16 -21.66
CA VAL A 231 30.87 0.34 -22.66
C VAL A 231 30.78 0.97 -24.05
N TYR A 232 29.61 1.46 -24.43
CA TYR A 232 29.38 2.08 -25.73
C TYR A 232 30.22 3.35 -25.92
N PHE A 233 30.14 4.30 -24.99
CA PHE A 233 30.87 5.57 -25.10
C PHE A 233 32.39 5.36 -24.99
N SER A 234 32.84 4.42 -24.15
CA SER A 234 34.27 4.07 -24.07
C SER A 234 34.79 3.50 -25.39
N ARG A 235 34.02 2.63 -26.05
CA ARG A 235 34.37 2.09 -27.38
C ARG A 235 34.35 3.16 -28.48
N GLN A 236 33.41 4.10 -28.43
CA GLN A 236 33.35 5.18 -29.41
C GLN A 236 34.59 6.09 -29.33
N GLU A 237 35.04 6.44 -28.12
CA GLU A 237 36.22 7.28 -27.95
C GLU A 237 37.49 6.62 -28.50
N VAL A 238 37.66 5.32 -28.25
CA VAL A 238 38.79 4.54 -28.81
C VAL A 238 38.72 4.45 -30.34
N ARG A 239 37.52 4.34 -30.92
CA ARG A 239 37.33 4.31 -32.39
C ARG A 239 37.54 5.67 -33.04
N GLY A 240 37.09 6.76 -32.40
CA GLY A 240 37.30 8.13 -32.86
C GLY A 240 38.78 8.53 -32.83
N ALA A 241 39.52 8.11 -31.80
CA ALA A 241 40.96 8.32 -31.70
C ALA A 241 41.78 7.56 -32.76
N LYS A 242 41.21 6.53 -33.41
CA LYS A 242 41.87 5.73 -34.46
C LYS A 242 41.59 6.19 -35.89
N LYS A 243 40.67 7.15 -36.12
CA LYS A 243 40.50 7.74 -37.47
C LYS A 243 41.68 8.70 -37.72
N PRO A 244 42.55 8.45 -38.72
CA PRO A 244 43.58 9.41 -39.08
C PRO A 244 42.90 10.70 -39.55
N ALA A 245 43.41 11.84 -39.11
CA ALA A 245 43.00 13.15 -39.61
C ALA A 245 43.17 13.14 -41.13
N ASP A 246 42.07 13.27 -41.86
CA ASP A 246 42.10 13.45 -43.30
C ASP A 246 42.93 14.71 -43.58
N LYS A 247 43.94 14.57 -44.43
CA LYS A 247 44.93 15.61 -44.70
C LYS A 247 44.21 16.81 -45.32
N GLN A 248 44.31 17.97 -44.66
CA GLN A 248 44.05 19.25 -45.31
C GLN A 248 44.95 19.35 -46.56
N PRO A 249 44.41 19.63 -47.76
CA PRO A 249 45.26 19.84 -48.92
C PRO A 249 46.11 21.09 -48.68
N GLU A 250 47.42 20.85 -48.76
CA GLU A 250 48.50 21.81 -48.69
C GLU A 250 48.27 22.97 -49.67
N VAL A 251 48.15 24.19 -49.14
CA VAL A 251 48.16 25.42 -49.93
C VAL A 251 49.59 25.59 -50.45
N ALA A 252 49.82 25.27 -51.73
CA ALA A 252 51.09 25.54 -52.38
C ALA A 252 51.26 27.04 -52.63
N GLU A 253 52.17 27.68 -51.90
CA GLU A 253 52.59 29.06 -52.12
C GLU A 253 53.66 29.16 -53.24
N ARG A 254 53.56 30.26 -53.99
CA ARG A 254 54.30 30.72 -55.19
C ARG A 254 55.83 30.72 -55.11
N PRO A 255 56.48 30.98 -56.26
CA PRO A 255 57.49 32.03 -56.30
C PRO A 255 57.20 33.13 -57.32
N GLU A 256 57.44 34.37 -56.89
CA GLU A 256 57.56 35.58 -57.69
C GLU A 256 58.78 35.49 -58.63
N ALA A 257 58.65 36.02 -59.84
CA ALA A 257 59.79 36.50 -60.63
C ALA A 257 59.55 37.99 -60.90
N ARG A 258 60.48 38.80 -60.39
CA ARG A 258 60.49 40.26 -60.45
C ARG A 258 61.53 40.72 -61.47
N ALA A 259 61.28 41.93 -61.97
CA ALA A 259 62.15 42.87 -62.69
C ALA A 259 62.12 42.79 -64.23
N GLY A 260 61.88 43.88 -64.97
CA GLY A 260 61.65 45.27 -64.57
C GLY A 260 61.70 46.24 -65.76
N ALA A 261 61.15 47.45 -65.56
CA ALA A 261 61.44 48.76 -66.17
C ALA A 261 61.32 48.90 -67.71
N LYS A 262 60.91 50.01 -68.33
CA LYS A 262 60.61 51.40 -67.95
C LYS A 262 59.91 52.06 -69.15
N ASP A 263 59.16 53.12 -68.84
CA ASP A 263 58.59 54.20 -69.70
C ASP A 263 57.48 53.86 -70.70
#